data_AF-A0A0U5GIA6-F1
#
_entry.id   AF-A0A0U5GIA6-F1
#
_cell.length_a   1.000
_cell.length_b   1.000
_cell.length_c   1.000
_cell.angle_alpha   90.00
_cell.angle_beta   90.00
_cell.angle_gamma   90.00
#
_symmetry.space_group_name_H-M   'P 1'
#
loop_
_entity.id
_entity.type
_entity.pdbx_description
1 polymer ?
#
loop_
_entity_poly.entity_id
_entity_poly.type
_entity_poly.pdbx_seq_one_letter_code
_entity_poly.pdbx_strand_id
1 'polypeptide(L)'
;MDKNASQTDWNSNDEFFKFTRGRFIVDEAENLQKREVRFDMNSLARVAADSVGAARCIAIKNYPDGMFNKAFLMSMDDGQEVIAKIPNPNAGVFHTLLLLVKSLRWTL
;
A
#
# COMPACT_ATOMS: atom_id res chain seq x y z
N MET A 1 7.56 -30.98 8.88
CA MET A 1 6.22 -30.37 8.71
C MET A 1 6.13 -29.04 9.49
N ASP A 2 7.21 -28.27 9.46
CA ASP A 2 7.33 -26.98 8.80
C ASP A 2 6.25 -25.94 9.15
N LYS A 3 6.42 -25.44 10.38
CA LYS A 3 6.21 -24.06 10.84
C LYS A 3 5.11 -23.28 10.12
N ASN A 4 3.96 -23.21 10.80
CA ASN A 4 2.98 -22.13 10.74
C ASN A 4 3.65 -20.81 10.33
N ALA A 5 3.56 -20.47 9.04
CA ALA A 5 3.83 -19.11 8.61
C ALA A 5 2.72 -18.29 9.26
N SER A 6 3.06 -17.56 10.32
CA SER A 6 2.20 -16.54 10.87
C SER A 6 1.70 -15.71 9.69
N GLN A 7 0.42 -15.81 9.37
CA GLN A 7 -0.19 -14.98 8.35
C GLN A 7 -0.05 -13.55 8.89
N THR A 8 0.91 -12.79 8.36
CA THR A 8 1.12 -11.41 8.79
C THR A 8 -0.16 -10.65 8.52
N ASP A 9 -0.86 -10.24 9.58
CA ASP A 9 -2.04 -9.41 9.46
C ASP A 9 -1.61 -7.97 9.20
N TRP A 10 -1.56 -7.58 7.94
CA TRP A 10 -1.14 -6.25 7.54
C TRP A 10 -2.11 -5.15 8.02
N ASN A 11 -3.35 -5.53 8.35
CA ASN A 11 -4.34 -4.60 8.88
C ASN A 11 -4.04 -4.18 10.32
N SER A 12 -3.19 -4.91 11.05
CA SER A 12 -2.81 -4.54 12.42
C SER A 12 -1.86 -3.34 12.49
N ASN A 13 -1.31 -2.91 11.35
CA ASN A 13 -0.41 -1.76 11.29
C ASN A 13 -1.18 -0.47 10.94
N ASP A 14 -1.58 0.26 11.99
CA ASP A 14 -2.30 1.53 11.86
C ASP A 14 -1.52 2.62 11.09
N GLU A 15 -0.19 2.52 10.97
CA GLU A 15 0.62 3.52 10.26
C GLU A 15 0.35 3.56 8.76
N PHE A 16 -0.22 2.50 8.18
CA PHE A 16 -0.60 2.48 6.76
C PHE A 16 -1.80 3.39 6.47
N PHE A 17 -2.69 3.55 7.46
CA PHE A 17 -3.94 4.30 7.29
C PHE A 17 -3.76 5.78 7.62
N LYS A 18 -2.84 6.12 8.50
CA LYS A 18 -2.61 7.52 8.92
C LYS A 18 -1.90 8.35 7.85
N PHE A 19 -2.17 9.65 7.87
CA PHE A 19 -1.40 10.62 7.09
C PHE A 19 -0.21 11.08 7.93
N THR A 20 1.00 10.76 7.48
CA THR A 20 2.24 11.06 8.21
C THR A 20 3.10 12.13 7.53
N ARG A 21 2.65 12.66 6.38
CA ARG A 21 3.48 13.50 5.50
C ARG A 21 3.14 14.98 5.62
N GLY A 22 3.67 15.61 6.66
CA GLY A 22 3.53 17.05 6.90
C GLY A 22 2.34 17.42 7.77
N ARG A 23 2.13 18.73 7.95
CA ARG A 23 1.06 19.31 8.78
C ARG A 23 0.19 20.22 7.94
N PHE A 24 -1.09 20.31 8.29
CA PHE A 24 -2.01 21.24 7.65
C PHE A 24 -2.03 22.55 8.41
N ILE A 25 -2.01 23.68 7.69
CA ILE A 25 -2.03 25.02 8.29
C ILE A 25 -3.43 25.36 8.82
N VAL A 26 -4.48 24.81 8.19
CA VAL A 26 -5.89 25.05 8.50
C VAL A 26 -6.62 23.71 8.60
N ASP A 27 -7.54 23.60 9.55
CA ASP A 27 -8.41 22.42 9.78
C ASP A 27 -7.65 21.09 9.79
N GLU A 28 -6.58 21.01 10.58
CA GLU A 28 -5.67 19.85 10.58
C GLU A 28 -6.37 18.54 10.94
N ALA A 29 -7.17 18.53 12.01
CA ALA A 29 -7.90 17.33 12.42
C ALA A 29 -8.84 16.83 11.32
N GLU A 30 -9.56 17.73 10.65
CA GLU A 30 -10.48 17.38 9.57
C GLU A 30 -9.72 16.88 8.33
N ASN A 31 -8.60 17.51 7.99
CA ASN A 31 -7.76 17.10 6.87
C ASN A 31 -7.08 15.74 7.10
N LEU A 32 -6.66 15.44 8.34
CA LEU A 32 -6.14 14.14 8.74
C LEU A 32 -7.23 13.08 8.65
N GLN A 33 -8.41 13.34 9.22
CA GLN A 33 -9.53 12.39 9.21
C GLN A 33 -10.00 12.07 7.79
N LYS A 34 -10.11 13.07 6.91
CA LYS A 34 -10.47 12.87 5.49
C LYS A 34 -9.44 12.03 4.70
N ARG A 35 -8.19 11.97 5.16
CA ARG A 35 -7.08 11.23 4.52
C ARG A 35 -6.74 9.93 5.25
N GLU A 36 -7.37 9.67 6.38
CA GLU A 36 -7.33 8.39 7.07
C GLU A 36 -8.32 7.43 6.41
N VAL A 37 -7.87 6.81 5.33
CA VAL A 37 -8.66 5.81 4.61
C VAL A 37 -8.24 4.45 5.12
N ARG A 38 -9.18 3.75 5.77
CA ARG A 38 -9.05 2.32 6.04
C ARG A 38 -9.50 1.51 4.83
N PHE A 39 -8.67 0.56 4.45
CA PHE A 39 -8.92 -0.42 3.40
C PHE A 39 -8.26 -1.72 3.82
N ASP A 40 -8.67 -2.83 3.21
CA ASP A 40 -8.12 -4.13 3.56
C ASP A 40 -6.74 -4.31 2.91
N MET A 41 -5.71 -4.18 3.74
CA MET A 41 -4.32 -4.34 3.35
C MET A 41 -3.97 -5.80 3.01
N ASN A 42 -4.60 -6.76 3.68
CA ASN A 42 -4.41 -8.18 3.37
C ASN A 42 -4.96 -8.51 1.98
N SER A 43 -6.13 -7.97 1.64
CA SER A 43 -6.68 -8.11 0.30
C SER A 43 -5.83 -7.41 -0.75
N LEU A 44 -5.30 -6.21 -0.46
CA LEU A 44 -4.37 -5.53 -1.37
C LEU A 44 -3.09 -6.34 -1.62
N ALA A 45 -2.50 -6.91 -0.57
CA ALA A 45 -1.31 -7.75 -0.67
C ALA A 45 -1.54 -9.02 -1.48
N ARG A 46 -2.72 -9.65 -1.34
CA ARG A 46 -3.13 -10.81 -2.16
C ARG A 46 -3.28 -10.44 -3.62
N VAL A 47 -4.03 -9.39 -3.92
CA VAL A 47 -4.22 -8.91 -5.31
C VAL A 47 -2.88 -8.52 -5.94
N ALA A 48 -1.98 -7.91 -5.18
CA ALA A 48 -0.64 -7.58 -5.66
C ALA A 48 0.17 -8.83 -5.99
N ALA A 49 0.17 -9.86 -5.14
CA ALA A 49 0.84 -11.13 -5.40
C ALA A 49 0.24 -11.84 -6.64
N ASP A 50 -1.08 -11.91 -6.71
CA ASP A 50 -1.81 -12.51 -7.84
C ASP A 50 -1.49 -11.78 -9.16
N SER A 51 -1.36 -10.45 -9.13
CA SER A 51 -1.08 -9.64 -10.32
C SER A 51 0.28 -9.90 -10.95
N VAL A 52 1.24 -10.43 -10.19
CA VAL A 52 2.59 -10.74 -10.66
C VAL A 52 2.90 -12.23 -10.68
N GLY A 53 1.96 -13.07 -10.22
CA GLY A 53 2.11 -14.52 -10.15
C GLY A 53 2.98 -15.01 -8.99
N ALA A 54 3.18 -14.19 -7.96
CA ALA A 54 3.89 -14.56 -6.75
C ALA A 54 2.96 -15.30 -5.77
N ALA A 55 3.53 -16.14 -4.89
CA ALA A 55 2.69 -16.90 -3.95
C ALA A 55 2.25 -16.05 -2.75
N ARG A 56 3.06 -15.08 -2.33
CA ARG A 56 2.67 -14.12 -1.27
C ARG A 56 3.53 -12.86 -1.23
N CYS A 57 2.94 -11.80 -0.68
CA CYS A 57 3.67 -10.63 -0.23
C CYS A 57 4.35 -10.89 1.12
N ILE A 58 5.64 -10.58 1.21
CA ILE A 58 6.47 -10.77 2.42
C ILE A 58 6.79 -9.48 3.15
N ALA A 59 6.67 -8.32 2.51
CA ALA A 59 6.92 -7.02 3.11
C ALA A 59 6.09 -5.91 2.45
N ILE A 60 5.57 -4.99 3.27
CA ILE A 60 4.86 -3.78 2.81
C ILE A 60 5.49 -2.56 3.47
N LYS A 61 5.79 -1.54 2.67
CA LYS A 61 6.32 -0.26 3.16
C LYS A 61 5.53 0.90 2.55
N ASN A 62 5.32 1.96 3.33
CA ASN A 62 4.77 3.21 2.82
C ASN A 62 5.72 3.78 1.75
N TYR A 63 5.20 3.98 0.55
CA TYR A 63 5.95 4.58 -0.56
C TYR A 63 5.62 6.07 -0.66
N PRO A 64 6.64 6.93 -0.82
CA PRO A 64 6.48 8.37 -0.79
C PRO A 64 5.79 8.98 -2.04
N ASP A 65 4.51 8.71 -2.30
CA ASP A 65 3.79 9.21 -3.49
C ASP A 65 2.86 10.42 -3.24
N GLY A 66 3.43 11.63 -3.12
CA GLY A 66 2.65 12.88 -3.11
C GLY A 66 1.73 13.09 -1.89
N MET A 67 0.75 13.99 -2.04
CA MET A 67 -0.18 14.44 -0.99
C MET A 67 -1.61 13.88 -1.10
N PHE A 68 -1.95 13.25 -2.23
CA PHE A 68 -3.34 12.90 -2.58
C PHE A 68 -3.59 11.41 -2.69
N ASN A 69 -2.56 10.60 -2.93
CA ASN A 69 -2.66 9.15 -3.02
C ASN A 69 -1.81 8.49 -1.93
N LYS A 70 -2.22 7.30 -1.49
CA LYS A 70 -1.36 6.41 -0.71
C LYS A 70 -0.70 5.45 -1.68
N ALA A 71 0.61 5.26 -1.57
CA ALA A 71 1.32 4.25 -2.32
C ALA A 71 2.08 3.33 -1.37
N PHE A 72 2.18 2.06 -1.75
CA PHE A 72 2.84 1.03 -0.97
C PHE A 72 3.82 0.29 -1.86
N LEU A 73 5.05 0.13 -1.38
CA LEU A 73 6.02 -0.78 -1.95
C LEU A 73 5.81 -2.15 -1.31
N MET A 74 5.47 -3.14 -2.13
CA MET A 74 5.22 -4.51 -1.72
C MET A 74 6.31 -5.40 -2.30
N SER A 75 7.00 -6.15 -1.44
CA SER A 75 7.98 -7.14 -1.85
C SER A 75 7.35 -8.53 -1.79
N MET A 76 7.56 -9.30 -2.85
CA MET A 76 7.03 -10.65 -3.03
C MET A 76 8.07 -11.71 -2.64
N ASP A 77 7.63 -12.95 -2.43
CA ASP A 77 8.50 -14.06 -2.04
C ASP A 77 9.43 -14.56 -3.15
N ASP A 78 9.13 -14.25 -4.41
CA ASP A 78 9.96 -14.51 -5.58
C ASP A 78 10.98 -13.38 -5.87
N GLY A 79 11.05 -12.37 -4.99
CA GLY A 79 11.93 -11.22 -5.12
C GLY A 79 11.41 -10.09 -6.01
N GLN A 80 10.20 -10.21 -6.56
CA GLN A 80 9.57 -9.11 -7.30
C GLN A 80 9.09 -8.00 -6.36
N GLU A 81 9.05 -6.78 -6.88
CA GLU A 81 8.52 -5.61 -6.17
C GLU A 81 7.35 -5.01 -6.94
N VAL A 82 6.32 -4.57 -6.21
CA VAL A 82 5.09 -4.00 -6.76
C VAL A 82 4.78 -2.69 -6.05
N ILE A 83 4.33 -1.68 -6.80
CA ILE A 83 3.83 -0.43 -6.24
C ILE A 83 2.30 -0.42 -6.33
N ALA A 84 1.64 -0.60 -5.19
CA ALA A 84 0.20 -0.48 -5.08
C ALA A 84 -0.19 0.97 -4.78
N LYS A 85 -1.03 1.58 -5.61
CA LYS A 85 -1.52 2.96 -5.41
C LYS A 85 -3.00 2.95 -5.08
N ILE A 86 -3.35 3.65 -4.01
CA ILE A 86 -4.73 3.83 -3.55
C ILE A 86 -5.07 5.32 -3.60
N PRO A 87 -6.07 5.73 -4.41
CA PRO A 87 -6.52 7.10 -4.43
C PRO A 87 -7.24 7.44 -3.12
N ASN A 88 -6.93 8.58 -2.50
CA ASN A 88 -7.75 9.05 -1.40
C ASN A 88 -9.06 9.63 -1.98
N PRO A 89 -10.22 9.44 -1.31
CA PRO A 89 -11.51 10.00 -1.73
C PRO A 89 -11.48 11.52 -1.96
N ASN A 90 -10.54 12.23 -1.31
CA ASN A 90 -10.35 13.67 -1.42
C ASN A 90 -9.61 14.12 -2.70
N ALA A 91 -9.14 13.21 -3.56
CA ALA A 91 -8.32 13.54 -4.73
C ALA A 91 -9.12 13.96 -5.98
N GLY A 92 -10.45 14.13 -5.88
CA GLY A 92 -11.31 14.40 -7.04
C GLY A 92 -11.67 13.13 -7.83
N VAL A 93 -12.24 13.30 -9.03
CA VAL A 93 -12.90 12.21 -9.79
C VAL A 93 -11.98 11.00 -9.97
N PHE A 94 -12.49 9.85 -9.53
CA PHE A 94 -11.88 8.55 -9.56
C PHE A 94 -11.55 8.10 -10.98
N HIS A 95 -10.28 8.19 -11.35
CA HIS A 95 -9.76 7.45 -12.48
C HIS A 95 -8.78 6.38 -11.96
N THR A 96 -9.30 5.14 -11.90
CA THR A 96 -8.58 3.86 -11.86
C THR A 96 -7.74 3.50 -10.63
N LEU A 97 -8.08 2.35 -10.04
CA LEU A 97 -7.20 1.50 -9.24
C LEU A 97 -6.02 1.06 -10.13
N LEU A 98 -4.98 1.89 -10.22
CA LEU A 98 -3.81 1.56 -11.02
C LEU A 98 -2.81 0.82 -10.13
N LEU A 99 -2.85 -0.52 -10.20
CA LEU A 99 -1.72 -1.36 -9.78
C LEU A 99 -0.59 -1.09 -10.78
N LEU A 100 0.31 -0.17 -10.43
CA LEU A 100 1.47 0.09 -11.26
C LEU A 100 2.53 -0.95 -10.92
N VAL A 101 2.46 -2.09 -11.60
CA VAL A 101 3.45 -3.16 -11.52
C VAL A 101 4.74 -2.65 -12.17
N LYS A 102 5.70 -2.20 -11.37
CA LYS A 102 7.08 -2.03 -11.81
C LYS A 102 7.87 -3.25 -11.34
N SER A 103 7.94 -4.29 -12.19
CA SER A 103 8.93 -5.35 -12.04
C SER A 103 10.33 -4.78 -12.26
N LEU A 104 10.94 -4.24 -11.21
CA LEU A 104 12.35 -3.85 -11.20
C LEU A 104 13.20 -5.13 -11.13
N ARG A 105 13.42 -5.77 -12.28
CA ARG A 105 14.48 -6.77 -12.41
C ARG A 105 15.83 -6.04 -12.39
N TRP A 106 16.44 -5.92 -11.21
CA TRP A 106 17.86 -5.58 -11.12
C TRP A 106 18.66 -6.78 -11.63
N THR A 107 18.90 -6.81 -12.93
CA THR A 107 19.89 -7.72 -13.53
C THR A 107 21.16 -6.90 -13.64
N LEU A 108 22.17 -7.26 -12.84
CA LEU A 108 23.57 -6.87 -13.06
C LEU A 108 24.21 -7.85 -14.03
#